data_AF-A0A831WLP2-F1
#
_entry.id   AF-A0A831WLP2-F1
#
_cell.length_a   1.000
_cell.length_b   1.000
_cell.length_c   1.000
_cell.angle_alpha   90.00
_cell.angle_beta   90.00
_cell.angle_gamma   90.00
#
_symmetry.space_group_name_H-M   'P 1'
#
loop_
_entity.id
_entity.type
_entity.pdbx_description
1 polymer ?
#
loop_
_entity_poly.entity_id
_entity_poly.type
_entity_poly.pdbx_seq_one_letter_code
_entity_poly.pdbx_strand_id
1 'polypeptide(L)' 'MNKLIDNFGREISYLRVSITDRCNYRCIYCQSEKEFEFIPHQEILRFEEIVEIVQ' A
#
# COMPACT_ATOMS: atom_id res chain seq x y z
N MET A 1 4.53 6.43 -25.47
CA MET A 1 4.44 6.34 -24.00
C MET A 1 5.84 6.10 -23.48
N ASN A 2 6.37 7.00 -22.66
CA ASN A 2 7.68 6.79 -22.04
C ASN A 2 7.54 5.72 -20.98
N LYS A 3 8.41 4.70 -21.03
CA LYS A 3 8.48 3.66 -20.01
C LYS A 3 8.99 4.27 -18.71
N LEU A 4 8.36 3.95 -17.59
CA LEU A 4 8.87 4.27 -16.28
C LEU A 4 9.97 3.27 -15.95
N ILE A 5 11.22 3.72 -16.09
CA ILE A 5 12.42 2.94 -15.83
C ILE A 5 13.08 3.48 -14.57
N ASP A 6 13.36 2.60 -13.60
CA ASP A 6 14.09 2.98 -12.40
C ASP A 6 15.61 3.09 -12.65
N ASN A 7 16.37 3.53 -11.65
CA ASN A 7 17.83 3.69 -11.76
C ASN A 7 18.59 2.37 -11.98
N PHE A 8 17.93 1.21 -11.85
CA PHE A 8 18.50 -0.12 -12.11
C PHE A 8 18.09 -0.68 -13.47
N GLY A 9 17.35 0.09 -14.29
CA GLY A 9 16.91 -0.33 -15.61
C GLY A 9 15.67 -1.22 -15.62
N ARG A 10 14.92 -1.32 -14.51
CA ARG A 10 13.70 -2.13 -14.43
C ARG A 10 12.49 -1.31 -14.88
N GLU A 11 11.64 -1.91 -15.71
CA GLU A 11 10.36 -1.34 -16.10
C GLU A 11 9.32 -1.54 -15.00
N ILE A 12 8.70 -0.44 -14.54
CA ILE A 12 7.60 -0.49 -13.59
C ILE A 12 6.35 -0.97 -14.34
N SER A 13 5.89 -2.17 -14.02
CA SER A 13 4.79 -2.84 -14.73
C SER A 13 3.51 -3.01 -13.92
N TYR A 14 3.55 -2.73 -12.61
CA TYR A 14 2.38 -2.85 -11.74
C TYR A 14 2.46 -1.90 -10.55
N LEU A 15 1.30 -1.58 -10.00
CA LEU A 15 1.12 -0.83 -8.76
C LEU A 15 0.35 -1.71 -7.77
N ARG A 16 0.86 -1.81 -6.53
CA ARG A 16 0.15 -2.47 -5.42
C ARG A 16 -0.43 -1.39 -4.52
N VAL A 17 -1.76 -1.40 -4.36
CA VAL A 17 -2.45 -0.50 -3.45
C VAL A 17 -2.78 -1.25 -2.15
N SER A 18 -2.29 -0.74 -1.02
CA SER A 18 -2.70 -1.23 0.29
C SER A 18 -3.95 -0.47 0.74
N ILE A 19 -5.04 -1.18 1.02
CA ILE A 19 -6.35 -0.57 1.31
C ILE A 19 -6.55 -0.35 2.82
N THR A 20 -5.92 -1.17 3.65
CA THR A 20 -6.09 -1.16 5.10
C THR A 20 -4.86 -1.75 5.78
N ASP A 21 -4.55 -1.25 6.96
CA ASP A 21 -3.56 -1.80 7.89
C ASP A 21 -4.18 -2.83 8.86
N ARG A 22 -5.52 -2.93 8.87
CA ARG A 22 -6.26 -3.91 9.69
C ARG A 22 -6.15 -5.33 9.13
N CYS A 23 -5.69 -6.24 9.98
CA CYS A 23 -5.67 -7.68 9.73
C CYS A 23 -6.31 -8.43 10.91
N ASN A 24 -7.10 -9.47 10.59
CA ASN A 24 -7.74 -10.36 11.57
C ASN A 24 -6.79 -11.46 12.09
N TYR A 25 -5.53 -11.47 11.64
CA TYR A 25 -4.48 -12.35 12.14
C TYR A 25 -3.38 -11.57 12.86
N ARG A 26 -2.58 -12.31 13.65
CA ARG A 26 -1.37 -11.84 14.34
C ARG A 26 -0.23 -12.79 14.04
N CYS A 27 0.15 -12.84 12.77
CA CYS A 27 1.19 -13.75 12.30
C CYS A 27 2.54 -13.35 12.89
N ILE A 28 3.24 -14.29 13.53
CA ILE A 28 4.53 -14.06 14.20
C ILE A 28 5.60 -13.42 13.30
N TYR A 29 5.53 -13.64 12.00
CA TYR A 29 6.50 -13.15 11.00
C TYR A 29 6.03 -11.88 10.29
N CYS A 30 4.78 -11.47 10.47
CA CYS A 30 4.21 -10.29 9.82
C CYS A 30 4.01 -9.14 10.81
N GLN A 31 3.51 -9.47 12.01
CA GLN A 31 3.18 -8.50 13.04
C GLN A 31 3.73 -9.01 14.37
N SER A 32 5.01 -8.72 14.58
CA SER A 32 5.79 -9.17 15.73
C SER A 32 5.57 -8.30 16.98
N GLU A 33 5.04 -7.10 16.82
CA GLU A 33 4.80 -6.17 17.92
C GLU A 33 3.47 -6.47 18.62
N LYS A 34 3.53 -6.53 19.96
CA LYS A 34 2.35 -6.76 20.82
C LYS A 34 1.41 -5.57 20.84
N GLU A 35 1.95 -4.36 20.72
CA GLU A 35 1.20 -3.11 20.69
C GLU A 35 1.28 -2.56 19.27
N PHE A 36 0.13 -2.42 18.63
CA PHE A 36 0.00 -1.83 17.31
C PHE A 36 -1.22 -0.91 17.33
N GLU A 37 -1.02 0.33 16.93
CA GLU A 37 -2.10 1.29 16.74
C GLU A 37 -2.51 1.28 15.27
N PHE A 38 -3.81 1.15 15.03
CA PHE A 38 -4.34 1.26 13.68
C PHE A 38 -4.24 2.70 13.19
N ILE A 39 -3.92 2.84 11.91
CA ILE A 39 -3.96 4.13 11.21
C ILE A 39 -5.39 4.70 11.35
N PRO A 40 -5.55 5.97 11.76
CA PRO A 40 -6.85 6.62 11.81
C PRO A 40 -7.52 6.61 10.44
N HIS A 41 -8.83 6.39 10.40
CA HIS A 41 -9.53 6.21 9.12
C HIS A 41 -9.40 7.42 8.18
N GLN A 42 -9.36 8.65 8.73
CA GLN A 42 -9.18 9.86 7.92
C GLN A 42 -7.81 9.98 7.23
N GLU A 43 -6.83 9.17 7.63
CA GLU A 43 -5.49 9.12 7.02
C GLU A 43 -5.38 8.03 5.95
N ILE A 44 -6.40 7.19 5.79
CA ILE A 44 -6.48 6.20 4.71
C ILE A 44 -7.17 6.84 3.51
N LEU A 45 -6.61 6.64 2.32
CA LEU A 45 -7.16 7.15 1.06
C LEU A 45 -8.61 6.70 0.85
N ARG A 46 -9.45 7.63 0.39
CA ARG A 46 -10.79 7.33 -0.10
C ARG A 46 -10.71 6.66 -1.48
N PHE A 47 -11.80 6.00 -1.87
CA PHE A 47 -11.85 5.32 -3.16
C PHE A 47 -11.66 6.28 -4.34
N GLU A 48 -12.17 7.51 -4.26
CA GLU A 48 -12.00 8.51 -5.31
C GLU A 48 -10.54 8.91 -5.48
N GLU A 49 -9.80 9.03 -4.38
CA GLU A 49 -8.35 9.35 -4.38
C GLU A 49 -7.53 8.18 -4.93
N ILE A 50 -7.91 6.94 -4.64
CA ILE A 50 -7.27 5.75 -5.23
C ILE A 50 -7.50 5.73 -6.75
N VAL A 51 -8.73 6.01 -7.20
CA VAL A 51 -9.07 6.02 -8.64
C VAL A 51 -8.26 7.06 -9.39
N GLU A 52 -8.06 8.25 -8.83
CA GLU A 52 -7.22 9.31 -9.41
C GLU A 52 -5.76 8.88 -9.61
N ILE A 53 -5.23 7.99 -8.76
CA ILE A 53 -3.85 7.51 -8.85
C ILE A 53 -3.68 6.37 -9.88
N VAL A 54 -4.70 5.52 -10.05
CA VAL A 54 -4.59 4.27 -10.83
C VAL A 54 -5.07 4.38 -12.28
N GLN A 55 -5.77 5.46 -12.64
CA GLN A 55 -6.31 5.70 -13.99
C GLN A 55 -5.44 6.68 -14.79
#